data_AF-A0A6B3ALR2-F1
#
_entry.id   AF-A0A6B3ALR2-F1
#
_cell.length_a   1.000
_cell.length_b   1.000
_cell.length_c   1.000
_cell.angle_alpha   90.00
_cell.angle_beta   90.00
_cell.angle_gamma   90.00
#
_symmetry.space_group_name_H-M   'P 1'
#
loop_
_entity.id
_entity.type
_entity.pdbx_description
1 polymer ?
#
loop_
_entity_poly.entity_id
_entity_poly.type
_entity_poly.pdbx_seq_one_letter_code
_entity_poly.pdbx_strand_id
1 'polypeptide(L)'
;MAVKGAEIPTGADAEQTDTSPQGSGRNVLPPVTGFPVVVTRDTVNQAGQPDAASSPVPAQGSEEGAHDGGTQVEPSAPAIPTAVTEGLPSAIHQALIAELPQDAAPGEIITACEKRLHAAQTLRDAMEKRALAAYFHYAGPAVRLAHSSGSWRHITDPSTGKPCRSWSAWLRAAKVSRQHAFRMVKEEPLMEALTGLNVGVLGVRQIDVLSPVLTKHGKEKVRLVWTTAQDTGDTSAPSLEKVRNQLDLAVKPEDDDEDPDRPSATPVLKFQASPGTFDEGRVREVARAQPEVARLVARTILSELGEDPDEQ
;
A
#
# COMPACT_ATOMS: atom_id res chain seq x y z
N MET A 1 -34.68 -60.01 31.13
CA MET A 1 -35.65 -59.68 32.20
C MET A 1 -35.54 -58.19 32.52
N ALA A 2 -36.68 -57.56 32.84
CA ALA A 2 -36.81 -56.22 33.43
C ALA A 2 -36.03 -55.05 32.78
N VAL A 3 -36.69 -54.36 31.85
CA VAL A 3 -36.42 -52.95 31.50
C VAL A 3 -36.87 -52.05 32.68
N LYS A 4 -36.19 -50.94 32.94
CA LYS A 4 -36.70 -49.89 33.82
C LYS A 4 -36.38 -48.50 33.25
N GLY A 5 -37.42 -47.74 32.91
CA GLY A 5 -37.32 -46.34 32.52
C GLY A 5 -37.89 -45.42 33.61
N ALA A 6 -37.58 -44.14 33.50
CA ALA A 6 -38.22 -43.00 34.17
C ALA A 6 -38.04 -41.83 33.18
N GLU A 7 -39.07 -41.40 32.47
CA GLU A 7 -40.16 -40.50 32.89
C GLU A 7 -39.79 -39.02 32.66
N ILE A 8 -40.61 -38.38 31.81
CA ILE A 8 -40.52 -37.00 31.35
C ILE A 8 -41.59 -36.20 32.11
N PRO A 9 -41.28 -35.03 32.69
CA PRO A 9 -42.31 -34.11 33.17
C PRO A 9 -42.91 -33.30 32.02
N THR A 10 -44.25 -33.30 31.95
CA THR A 10 -45.05 -32.54 30.98
C THR A 10 -45.91 -31.50 31.72
N GLY A 11 -45.97 -30.27 31.20
CA GLY A 11 -46.88 -29.18 31.58
C GLY A 11 -46.37 -27.87 30.95
N ALA A 12 -47.10 -27.13 30.10
CA ALA A 12 -48.45 -26.55 30.25
C ALA A 12 -48.53 -25.57 31.45
N ASP A 13 -49.13 -24.38 31.41
CA ASP A 13 -49.70 -23.51 30.35
C ASP A 13 -49.93 -22.10 31.01
N ALA A 14 -50.13 -20.97 30.33
CA ALA A 14 -49.81 -20.47 28.97
C ALA A 14 -50.27 -19.00 28.89
N GLU A 15 -49.59 -18.08 28.17
CA GLU A 15 -50.07 -16.70 28.02
C GLU A 15 -49.88 -16.12 26.60
N GLN A 16 -51.00 -15.91 25.90
CA GLN A 16 -51.09 -15.11 24.69
C GLN A 16 -51.42 -13.67 25.09
N THR A 17 -50.57 -12.71 24.72
CA THR A 17 -50.99 -11.30 24.60
C THR A 17 -50.97 -10.89 23.13
N ASP A 18 -52.19 -10.77 22.60
CA ASP A 18 -52.50 -10.17 21.31
C ASP A 18 -51.97 -8.73 21.23
N THR A 19 -51.36 -8.37 20.09
CA THR A 19 -51.32 -6.98 19.61
C THR A 19 -50.91 -6.94 18.13
N SER A 20 -51.88 -7.17 17.24
CA SER A 20 -51.80 -6.57 15.90
C SER A 20 -52.11 -5.06 15.97
N PRO A 21 -51.46 -4.24 15.13
CA PRO A 21 -52.31 -3.50 14.19
C PRO A 21 -51.79 -3.50 12.75
N GLN A 22 -52.75 -3.37 11.83
CA GLN A 22 -52.52 -3.26 10.40
C GLN A 22 -51.82 -1.94 10.04
N GLY A 23 -50.90 -2.00 9.06
CA GLY A 23 -50.20 -0.83 8.52
C GLY A 23 -49.92 -0.99 7.02
N SER A 24 -50.94 -0.89 6.18
CA SER A 24 -50.79 -0.90 4.71
C SER A 24 -50.09 0.38 4.22
N GLY A 25 -48.77 0.37 4.20
CA GLY A 25 -47.92 1.42 3.64
C GLY A 25 -47.20 0.94 2.37
N ARG A 26 -47.71 1.31 1.18
CA ARG A 26 -46.98 1.16 -0.09
C ARG A 26 -45.80 2.13 -0.14
N ASN A 27 -44.62 1.71 0.32
CA ASN A 27 -43.39 2.47 0.09
C ASN A 27 -42.87 2.20 -1.33
N VAL A 28 -43.06 3.18 -2.20
CA VAL A 28 -42.41 3.28 -3.51
C VAL A 28 -40.94 3.58 -3.27
N LEU A 29 -40.04 2.68 -3.68
CA LEU A 29 -38.60 2.91 -3.64
C LEU A 29 -38.21 3.97 -4.70
N PRO A 30 -37.56 5.08 -4.32
CA PRO A 30 -36.91 5.95 -5.30
C PRO A 30 -35.60 5.30 -5.79
N PRO A 31 -35.23 5.44 -7.07
CA PRO A 31 -33.94 4.98 -7.56
C PRO A 31 -32.83 5.93 -7.07
N VAL A 32 -32.06 5.51 -6.06
CA VAL A 32 -30.89 6.27 -5.59
C VAL A 32 -29.70 5.99 -6.50
N THR A 33 -29.57 6.80 -7.54
CA THR A 33 -28.37 6.92 -8.36
C THR A 33 -27.28 7.68 -7.60
N GLY A 34 -26.04 7.17 -7.63
CA GLY A 34 -24.83 7.96 -7.31
C GLY A 34 -24.11 7.55 -6.03
N PHE A 35 -23.13 6.65 -6.16
CA PHE A 35 -22.03 6.58 -5.20
C PHE A 35 -21.06 7.74 -5.48
N PRO A 36 -20.71 8.59 -4.50
CA PRO A 36 -19.65 9.58 -4.68
C PRO A 36 -18.29 8.87 -4.73
N VAL A 37 -17.63 8.89 -5.89
CA VAL A 37 -16.24 8.47 -6.02
C VAL A 37 -15.37 9.52 -5.33
N VAL A 38 -14.94 9.24 -4.11
CA VAL A 38 -13.96 10.06 -3.39
C VAL A 38 -12.59 9.88 -4.05
N VAL A 39 -12.26 10.75 -4.99
CA VAL A 39 -10.93 10.83 -5.60
C VAL A 39 -9.99 11.53 -4.61
N THR A 40 -9.29 10.75 -3.78
CA THR A 40 -8.11 11.25 -3.07
C THR A 40 -7.02 11.60 -4.09
N ARG A 41 -6.82 12.90 -4.30
CA ARG A 41 -5.70 13.43 -5.09
C ARG A 41 -4.38 13.18 -4.35
N ASP A 42 -3.65 12.14 -4.73
CA ASP A 42 -2.25 12.03 -4.35
C ASP A 42 -1.43 13.06 -5.15
N THR A 43 -0.64 13.86 -4.43
CA THR A 43 0.01 15.05 -4.99
C THR A 43 1.39 14.69 -5.53
N VAL A 44 1.50 14.52 -6.84
CA VAL A 44 2.80 14.31 -7.50
C VAL A 44 3.61 15.59 -7.47
N ASN A 45 4.57 15.66 -6.55
CA ASN A 45 5.67 16.64 -6.59
C ASN A 45 6.57 16.36 -7.79
N GLN A 46 6.36 17.08 -8.89
CA GLN A 46 7.25 17.06 -10.05
C GLN A 46 8.12 18.33 -10.02
N ALA A 47 9.32 18.22 -9.45
CA ALA A 47 10.28 19.31 -9.35
C ALA A 47 11.40 19.16 -10.38
N GLY A 48 11.70 20.25 -11.10
CA GLY A 48 12.99 20.45 -11.77
C GLY A 48 13.07 19.97 -13.22
N GLN A 49 12.59 20.78 -14.16
CA GLN A 49 13.04 20.78 -15.54
C GLN A 49 13.75 22.12 -15.79
N PRO A 50 15.09 22.14 -16.03
CA PRO A 50 15.83 23.40 -16.21
C PRO A 50 15.68 23.96 -17.62
N ASP A 51 15.81 25.29 -17.73
CA ASP A 51 15.64 26.08 -18.96
C ASP A 51 16.49 25.59 -20.14
N ALA A 52 15.85 25.49 -21.31
CA ALA A 52 16.52 25.43 -22.60
C ALA A 52 16.34 26.79 -23.31
N ALA A 53 17.46 27.41 -23.70
CA ALA A 53 17.49 28.79 -24.16
C ALA A 53 16.71 29.06 -25.46
N SER A 54 16.08 30.23 -25.51
CA SER A 54 15.48 30.78 -26.73
C SER A 54 16.57 31.18 -27.75
N SER A 55 16.33 30.87 -29.02
CA SER A 55 17.01 31.50 -30.16
C SER A 55 15.97 31.82 -31.25
N PRO A 56 15.85 33.08 -31.70
CA PRO A 56 14.90 33.46 -32.74
C PRO A 56 15.44 33.14 -34.14
N VAL A 57 14.56 32.73 -35.05
CA VAL A 57 14.83 32.57 -36.49
C VAL A 57 14.03 33.63 -37.25
N PRO A 58 14.63 34.38 -38.20
CA PRO A 58 13.96 35.46 -38.91
C PRO A 58 13.00 34.96 -39.99
N ALA A 59 11.99 35.77 -40.31
CA ALA A 59 11.05 35.52 -41.39
C ALA A 59 11.58 36.08 -42.73
N GLN A 60 11.39 35.32 -43.82
CA GLN A 60 11.04 35.82 -45.16
C GLN A 60 10.86 34.64 -46.14
N GLY A 61 9.91 34.74 -47.07
CA GLY A 61 9.67 33.74 -48.11
C GLY A 61 8.20 33.64 -48.52
N SER A 62 7.74 34.58 -49.35
CA SER A 62 6.48 34.44 -50.10
C SER A 62 6.70 33.50 -51.28
N GLU A 63 5.73 32.64 -51.60
CA GLU A 63 5.48 32.23 -52.99
C GLU A 63 4.05 31.73 -53.18
N GLU A 64 3.45 32.08 -54.32
CA GLU A 64 2.12 31.66 -54.75
C GLU A 64 2.15 30.21 -55.26
N GLY A 65 1.09 29.42 -55.01
CA GLY A 65 1.04 28.05 -55.52
C GLY A 65 -0.30 27.34 -55.36
N ALA A 66 -1.07 27.31 -56.45
CA ALA A 66 -2.09 26.33 -56.82
C ALA A 66 -3.20 25.94 -55.81
N HIS A 67 -4.45 26.15 -56.25
CA HIS A 67 -5.59 25.38 -55.75
C HIS A 67 -5.41 23.89 -56.09
N ASP A 68 -5.32 23.04 -55.07
CA ASP A 68 -5.51 21.59 -55.23
C ASP A 68 -6.82 21.15 -54.55
N GLY A 69 -7.47 20.14 -55.12
CA GLY A 69 -8.79 19.66 -54.74
C GLY A 69 -8.74 18.91 -53.42
N GLY A 70 -8.94 19.62 -52.31
CA GLY A 70 -9.01 19.05 -50.97
C GLY A 70 -10.07 17.97 -50.85
N THR A 71 -9.67 16.72 -51.04
CA THR A 71 -10.45 15.55 -50.65
C THR A 71 -10.67 15.63 -49.15
N GLN A 72 -11.92 15.80 -48.70
CA GLN A 72 -12.25 15.75 -47.29
C GLN A 72 -11.89 14.36 -46.75
N VAL A 73 -10.72 14.26 -46.11
CA VAL A 73 -10.39 13.12 -45.27
C VAL A 73 -11.25 13.23 -44.02
N GLU A 74 -12.39 12.55 -44.06
CA GLU A 74 -13.28 12.41 -42.92
C GLU A 74 -12.45 11.90 -41.72
N PRO A 75 -12.44 12.60 -40.56
CA PRO A 75 -11.55 12.29 -39.45
C PRO A 75 -12.03 11.02 -38.72
N SER A 76 -11.73 9.87 -39.32
CA SER A 76 -12.09 8.55 -38.82
C SER A 76 -11.54 8.35 -37.41
N ALA A 77 -12.42 8.00 -36.46
CA ALA A 77 -12.05 7.88 -35.06
C ALA A 77 -10.94 6.83 -34.85
N PRO A 78 -9.92 7.10 -34.01
CA PRO A 78 -8.82 6.17 -33.80
C PRO A 78 -9.33 4.85 -33.20
N ALA A 79 -9.09 3.75 -33.90
CA ALA A 79 -9.51 2.42 -33.46
C ALA A 79 -8.82 2.03 -32.15
N ILE A 80 -9.59 1.89 -31.08
CA ILE A 80 -9.07 1.53 -29.75
C ILE A 80 -8.93 0.00 -29.67
N PRO A 81 -7.76 -0.57 -29.30
CA PRO A 81 -7.60 -2.02 -29.20
C PRO A 81 -8.49 -2.62 -28.11
N THR A 82 -9.35 -3.58 -28.48
CA THR A 82 -10.40 -4.15 -27.61
C THR A 82 -9.87 -4.65 -26.26
N ALA A 83 -8.71 -5.33 -26.27
CA ALA A 83 -8.04 -5.86 -25.07
C ALA A 83 -7.70 -4.78 -24.01
N VAL A 84 -7.54 -3.53 -24.42
CA VAL A 84 -7.23 -2.41 -23.52
C VAL A 84 -8.49 -1.94 -22.78
N THR A 85 -9.67 -2.09 -23.39
CA THR A 85 -10.97 -1.65 -22.83
C THR A 85 -11.78 -2.75 -22.13
N GLU A 86 -11.37 -4.02 -22.24
CA GLU A 86 -12.08 -5.16 -21.66
C GLU A 86 -12.39 -4.95 -20.16
N GLY A 87 -13.63 -5.21 -19.72
CA GLY A 87 -14.04 -5.02 -18.32
C GLY A 87 -14.31 -3.57 -17.87
N LEU A 88 -14.31 -2.58 -18.77
CA LEU A 88 -14.83 -1.23 -18.48
C LEU A 88 -16.36 -1.18 -18.64
N PRO A 89 -17.05 -0.23 -17.97
CA PRO A 89 -18.47 0.02 -18.21
C PRO A 89 -18.74 0.42 -19.66
N SER A 90 -19.81 -0.11 -20.26
CA SER A 90 -20.19 0.17 -21.67
C SER A 90 -20.28 1.68 -21.97
N ALA A 91 -20.79 2.49 -21.05
CA ALA A 91 -20.87 3.94 -21.20
C ALA A 91 -19.49 4.63 -21.37
N ILE A 92 -18.43 4.10 -20.75
CA ILE A 92 -17.05 4.60 -20.91
C ILE A 92 -16.54 4.23 -22.31
N HIS A 93 -16.77 3.00 -22.75
CA HIS A 93 -16.42 2.57 -24.11
C HIS A 93 -17.15 3.41 -25.17
N GLN A 94 -18.46 3.63 -25.02
CA GLN A 94 -19.26 4.50 -25.89
C GLN A 94 -18.75 5.94 -25.92
N ALA A 95 -18.41 6.54 -24.77
CA ALA A 95 -17.89 7.91 -24.72
C ALA A 95 -16.50 8.08 -25.37
N LEU A 96 -15.71 7.00 -25.44
CA LEU A 96 -14.41 6.97 -26.12
C LEU A 96 -14.56 6.86 -27.65
N ILE A 97 -15.47 6.00 -28.14
CA ILE A 97 -15.66 5.73 -29.58
C ILE A 97 -16.62 6.69 -30.28
N ALA A 98 -17.42 7.46 -29.54
CA ALA A 98 -18.32 8.45 -30.12
C ALA A 98 -17.57 9.42 -31.03
N GLU A 99 -18.26 10.07 -31.96
CA GLU A 99 -17.70 11.20 -32.70
C GLU A 99 -17.83 12.49 -31.88
N LEU A 100 -16.97 13.48 -32.12
CA LEU A 100 -17.13 14.81 -31.53
C LEU A 100 -18.04 15.63 -32.45
N PRO A 101 -19.10 16.25 -31.93
CA PRO A 101 -19.96 17.09 -32.76
C PRO A 101 -19.18 18.34 -33.21
N GLN A 102 -19.17 18.60 -34.51
CA GLN A 102 -18.45 19.75 -35.09
C GLN A 102 -19.38 20.96 -35.27
N ASP A 103 -20.64 20.73 -35.69
CA ASP A 103 -21.63 21.78 -36.01
C ASP A 103 -22.66 22.05 -34.89
N ALA A 104 -22.39 21.59 -33.66
CA ALA A 104 -23.30 21.72 -32.52
C ALA A 104 -23.15 23.05 -31.77
N ALA A 105 -24.05 23.33 -30.82
CA ALA A 105 -23.91 24.51 -29.98
C ALA A 105 -22.63 24.40 -29.11
N PRO A 106 -21.89 25.50 -28.83
CA PRO A 106 -20.60 25.43 -28.12
C PRO A 106 -20.65 24.69 -26.78
N GLY A 107 -21.76 24.79 -26.03
CA GLY A 107 -21.95 24.05 -24.78
C GLY A 107 -22.10 22.53 -24.96
N GLU A 108 -22.66 22.08 -26.08
CA GLU A 108 -22.78 20.65 -26.42
C GLU A 108 -21.42 20.08 -26.83
N ILE A 109 -20.63 20.85 -27.60
CA ILE A 109 -19.24 20.51 -27.96
C ILE A 109 -18.39 20.36 -26.70
N ILE A 110 -18.43 21.34 -25.78
CA ILE A 110 -17.72 21.26 -24.50
C ILE A 110 -18.15 20.03 -23.70
N THR A 111 -19.47 19.78 -23.57
CA THR A 111 -20.01 18.62 -22.86
C THR A 111 -19.55 17.29 -23.47
N ALA A 112 -19.44 17.20 -24.80
CA ALA A 112 -18.94 16.01 -25.49
C ALA A 112 -17.44 15.79 -25.25
N CYS A 113 -16.63 16.86 -25.30
CA CYS A 113 -15.20 16.84 -24.98
C CYS A 113 -14.96 16.42 -23.52
N GLU A 114 -15.67 17.00 -22.55
CA GLU A 114 -15.56 16.65 -21.13
C GLU A 114 -15.90 15.18 -20.86
N LYS A 115 -16.99 14.66 -21.47
CA LYS A 115 -17.35 13.24 -21.37
C LYS A 115 -16.24 12.33 -21.89
N ARG A 116 -15.60 12.68 -23.01
CA ARG A 116 -14.49 11.89 -23.57
C ARG A 116 -13.23 11.97 -22.71
N LEU A 117 -12.89 13.16 -22.19
CA LEU A 117 -11.76 13.35 -21.29
C LEU A 117 -11.93 12.53 -20.00
N HIS A 118 -13.12 12.56 -19.39
CA HIS A 118 -13.44 11.72 -18.24
C HIS A 118 -13.34 10.21 -18.56
N ALA A 119 -13.84 9.80 -19.73
CA ALA A 119 -13.75 8.40 -20.17
C ALA A 119 -12.28 7.97 -20.41
N ALA A 120 -11.45 8.84 -20.99
CA ALA A 120 -10.03 8.59 -21.20
C ALA A 120 -9.23 8.54 -19.88
N GLN A 121 -9.55 9.40 -18.92
CA GLN A 121 -8.99 9.34 -17.55
C GLN A 121 -9.39 8.01 -16.86
N THR A 122 -10.67 7.63 -16.94
CA THR A 122 -11.17 6.36 -16.40
C THR A 122 -10.45 5.15 -17.01
N LEU A 123 -10.20 5.18 -18.32
CA LEU A 123 -9.43 4.16 -19.03
C LEU A 123 -7.98 4.08 -18.54
N ARG A 124 -7.28 5.23 -18.47
CA ARG A 124 -5.90 5.30 -17.98
C ARG A 124 -5.78 4.73 -16.57
N ASP A 125 -6.63 5.18 -15.65
CA ASP A 125 -6.59 4.75 -14.25
C ASP A 125 -6.91 3.24 -14.11
N ALA A 126 -7.73 2.67 -15.00
CA ALA A 126 -7.97 1.23 -15.07
C ALA A 126 -6.78 0.45 -15.63
N MET A 127 -6.10 0.98 -16.66
CA MET A 127 -4.87 0.41 -17.20
C MET A 127 -3.73 0.41 -16.18
N GLU A 128 -3.53 1.52 -15.47
CA GLU A 128 -2.53 1.65 -14.40
C GLU A 128 -2.78 0.63 -13.28
N LYS A 129 -4.05 0.46 -12.84
CA LYS A 129 -4.42 -0.57 -11.86
C LYS A 129 -4.11 -1.99 -12.35
N ARG A 130 -4.37 -2.32 -13.62
CA ARG A 130 -4.04 -3.64 -14.20
C ARG A 130 -2.54 -3.85 -14.32
N ALA A 131 -1.80 -2.85 -14.79
CA ALA A 131 -0.35 -2.91 -14.90
C ALA A 131 0.31 -3.10 -13.53
N LEU A 132 -0.18 -2.40 -12.50
CA LEU A 132 0.28 -2.57 -11.12
C LEU A 132 -0.06 -3.94 -10.54
N ALA A 133 -1.27 -4.46 -10.79
CA ALA A 133 -1.67 -5.80 -10.37
C ALA A 133 -0.83 -6.90 -11.04
N ALA A 134 -0.57 -6.78 -12.35
CA ALA A 134 0.33 -7.69 -13.07
C ALA A 134 1.77 -7.59 -12.55
N TYR A 135 2.27 -6.38 -12.30
CA TYR A 135 3.59 -6.16 -11.70
C TYR A 135 3.71 -6.82 -10.32
N PHE A 136 2.68 -6.72 -9.47
CA PHE A 136 2.68 -7.40 -8.16
C PHE A 136 2.61 -8.92 -8.31
N HIS A 137 1.77 -9.45 -9.21
CA HIS A 137 1.67 -10.88 -9.47
C HIS A 137 3.01 -11.51 -9.90
N TYR A 138 3.78 -10.85 -10.77
CA TYR A 138 5.07 -11.37 -11.24
C TYR A 138 6.26 -11.03 -10.32
N ALA A 139 6.35 -9.81 -9.80
CA ALA A 139 7.50 -9.38 -8.99
C ALA A 139 7.33 -9.70 -7.49
N GLY A 140 6.09 -9.73 -6.99
CA GLY A 140 5.77 -9.96 -5.58
C GLY A 140 6.37 -11.24 -5.02
N PRO A 141 6.16 -12.42 -5.64
CA PRO A 141 6.78 -13.67 -5.20
C PRO A 141 8.31 -13.63 -5.14
N ALA A 142 8.97 -12.97 -6.10
CA ALA A 142 10.42 -12.82 -6.13
C ALA A 142 10.93 -11.88 -5.03
N VAL A 143 10.25 -10.75 -4.80
CA VAL A 143 10.57 -9.80 -3.72
C VAL A 143 10.35 -10.43 -2.34
N ARG A 144 9.27 -11.21 -2.16
CA ARG A 144 9.01 -11.99 -0.94
C ARG A 144 10.12 -12.99 -0.66
N LEU A 145 10.46 -13.83 -1.65
CA LEU A 145 11.53 -14.83 -1.51
C LEU A 145 12.88 -14.17 -1.22
N ALA A 146 13.21 -13.07 -1.90
CA ALA A 146 14.44 -12.31 -1.63
C ALA A 146 14.49 -11.82 -0.17
N HIS A 147 13.40 -11.22 0.32
CA HIS A 147 13.28 -10.74 1.70
C HIS A 147 13.45 -11.88 2.72
N SER A 148 12.64 -12.94 2.62
CA SER A 148 12.59 -14.01 3.62
C SER A 148 13.82 -14.93 3.63
N SER A 149 14.56 -15.00 2.52
CA SER A 149 15.82 -15.77 2.45
C SER A 149 17.07 -14.94 2.80
N GLY A 150 16.93 -13.61 2.97
CA GLY A 150 18.07 -12.70 3.09
C GLY A 150 18.97 -12.62 1.85
N SER A 151 18.63 -13.31 0.75
CA SER A 151 19.50 -13.47 -0.43
C SER A 151 19.86 -12.15 -1.13
N TRP A 152 19.09 -11.09 -0.90
CA TRP A 152 19.41 -9.72 -1.31
C TRP A 152 20.77 -9.23 -0.78
N ARG A 153 21.26 -9.75 0.36
CA ARG A 153 22.56 -9.41 0.96
C ARG A 153 23.75 -9.81 0.06
N HIS A 154 23.57 -10.80 -0.82
CA HIS A 154 24.63 -11.30 -1.71
C HIS A 154 24.68 -10.60 -3.08
N ILE A 155 23.73 -9.69 -3.37
CA ILE A 155 23.66 -9.00 -4.66
C ILE A 155 24.51 -7.72 -4.63
N THR A 156 25.31 -7.53 -5.67
CA THR A 156 26.11 -6.32 -5.90
C THR A 156 25.22 -5.18 -6.42
N ASP A 157 25.29 -4.00 -5.79
CA ASP A 157 24.65 -2.78 -6.26
C ASP A 157 25.38 -2.28 -7.54
N PRO A 158 24.68 -2.20 -8.70
CA PRO A 158 25.31 -1.83 -9.97
C PRO A 158 25.84 -0.39 -10.00
N SER A 159 25.38 0.48 -9.08
CA SER A 159 25.86 1.86 -8.98
C SER A 159 27.17 2.01 -8.21
N THR A 160 27.53 1.04 -7.37
CA THR A 160 28.72 1.10 -6.50
C THR A 160 29.72 -0.05 -6.68
N GLY A 161 29.32 -1.13 -7.37
CA GLY A 161 30.14 -2.33 -7.50
C GLY A 161 30.35 -3.10 -6.19
N LYS A 162 29.56 -2.82 -5.15
CA LYS A 162 29.69 -3.39 -3.80
C LYS A 162 28.41 -4.15 -3.38
N PRO A 163 28.49 -5.14 -2.47
CA PRO A 163 27.31 -5.83 -1.94
C PRO A 163 26.28 -4.88 -1.33
N CYS A 164 24.99 -5.20 -1.49
CA CYS A 164 23.87 -4.44 -0.96
C CYS A 164 23.84 -4.48 0.58
N ARG A 165 24.33 -3.42 1.23
CA ARG A 165 24.39 -3.28 2.71
C ARG A 165 23.03 -3.19 3.42
N SER A 166 21.91 -3.14 2.71
CA SER A 166 20.57 -3.11 3.32
C SER A 166 19.49 -3.47 2.30
N TRP A 167 18.33 -3.89 2.80
CA TRP A 167 17.13 -4.09 1.99
C TRP A 167 16.78 -2.86 1.15
N SER A 168 16.91 -1.65 1.73
CA SER A 168 16.71 -0.38 0.99
C SER A 168 17.74 -0.11 -0.10
N ALA A 169 18.96 -0.66 -0.03
CA ALA A 169 19.92 -0.59 -1.12
C ALA A 169 19.52 -1.54 -2.25
N TRP A 170 19.18 -2.79 -1.91
CA TRP A 170 18.73 -3.78 -2.89
C TRP A 170 17.47 -3.34 -3.64
N LEU A 171 16.47 -2.80 -2.94
CA LEU A 171 15.24 -2.30 -3.57
C LEU A 171 15.52 -1.21 -4.62
N ARG A 172 16.47 -0.29 -4.35
CA ARG A 172 16.88 0.73 -5.32
C ARG A 172 17.60 0.11 -6.53
N ALA A 173 18.50 -0.85 -6.31
CA ALA A 173 19.16 -1.58 -7.39
C ALA A 173 18.14 -2.35 -8.27
N ALA A 174 17.13 -2.96 -7.65
CA ALA A 174 16.03 -3.66 -8.31
C ALA A 174 14.94 -2.73 -8.89
N LYS A 175 15.08 -1.40 -8.76
CA LYS A 175 14.10 -0.37 -9.17
C LYS A 175 12.70 -0.54 -8.55
N VAL A 176 12.61 -1.15 -7.37
CA VAL A 176 11.38 -1.33 -6.60
C VAL A 176 11.24 -0.20 -5.58
N SER A 177 10.09 0.50 -5.55
CA SER A 177 9.85 1.53 -4.54
C SER A 177 9.67 0.89 -3.15
N ARG A 178 10.08 1.58 -2.08
CA ARG A 178 9.86 1.10 -0.69
C ARG A 178 8.39 0.80 -0.41
N GLN A 179 7.48 1.61 -0.96
CA GLN A 179 6.04 1.40 -0.84
C GLN A 179 5.61 0.11 -1.55
N HIS A 180 6.02 -0.12 -2.81
CA HIS A 180 5.70 -1.37 -3.52
C HIS A 180 6.28 -2.59 -2.80
N ALA A 181 7.49 -2.50 -2.28
CA ALA A 181 8.09 -3.58 -1.49
C ALA A 181 7.29 -3.90 -0.22
N PHE A 182 6.86 -2.88 0.53
CA PHE A 182 5.97 -3.06 1.69
C PHE A 182 4.67 -3.77 1.28
N ARG A 183 4.04 -3.35 0.18
CA ARG A 183 2.80 -3.97 -0.32
C ARG A 183 3.01 -5.43 -0.74
N MET A 184 4.08 -5.73 -1.49
CA MET A 184 4.43 -7.09 -1.92
C MET A 184 4.79 -8.02 -0.76
N VAL A 185 5.45 -7.51 0.29
CA VAL A 185 5.94 -8.31 1.42
C VAL A 185 4.88 -8.50 2.51
N LYS A 186 4.08 -7.46 2.81
CA LYS A 186 3.09 -7.47 3.92
C LYS A 186 1.64 -7.48 3.46
N GLU A 187 1.24 -6.59 2.53
CA GLU A 187 -0.17 -6.41 2.15
C GLU A 187 -0.71 -7.57 1.29
N GLU A 188 -0.01 -7.93 0.22
CA GLU A 188 -0.46 -8.95 -0.74
C GLU A 188 -0.66 -10.32 -0.08
N PRO A 189 0.25 -10.85 0.78
CA PRO A 189 0.02 -12.11 1.49
C PRO A 189 -1.17 -12.08 2.47
N LEU A 190 -1.48 -10.91 3.05
CA LEU A 190 -2.67 -10.73 3.89
C LEU A 190 -3.95 -10.69 3.04
N MET A 191 -3.94 -10.01 1.89
CA MET A 191 -5.07 -10.02 0.96
C MET A 191 -5.31 -11.43 0.40
N GLU A 192 -4.26 -12.18 0.07
CA GLU A 192 -4.37 -13.62 -0.26
C GLU A 192 -5.01 -14.41 0.88
N ALA A 193 -4.56 -14.22 2.13
CA ALA A 193 -5.09 -14.90 3.31
C ALA A 193 -6.57 -14.56 3.54
N LEU A 194 -6.99 -13.33 3.27
CA LEU A 194 -8.34 -12.84 3.45
C LEU A 194 -9.23 -12.99 2.20
N THR A 195 -8.76 -13.71 1.17
CA THR A 195 -9.55 -14.00 -0.04
C THR A 195 -10.88 -14.67 0.34
N GLY A 196 -11.98 -14.09 -0.15
CA GLY A 196 -13.36 -14.52 0.15
C GLY A 196 -14.06 -13.67 1.21
N LEU A 197 -13.36 -12.78 1.91
CA LEU A 197 -13.92 -11.87 2.92
C LEU A 197 -14.05 -10.44 2.37
N ASN A 198 -15.06 -9.70 2.83
CA ASN A 198 -15.32 -8.31 2.43
C ASN A 198 -14.39 -7.34 3.18
N VAL A 199 -13.09 -7.42 2.89
CA VAL A 199 -12.02 -6.68 3.61
C VAL A 199 -11.87 -5.24 3.15
N GLY A 200 -12.16 -4.94 1.88
CA GLY A 200 -11.89 -3.63 1.29
C GLY A 200 -10.39 -3.35 1.18
N VAL A 201 -9.98 -2.11 1.49
CA VAL A 201 -8.57 -1.69 1.49
C VAL A 201 -8.04 -1.74 2.92
N LEU A 202 -6.99 -2.53 3.17
CA LEU A 202 -6.32 -2.59 4.46
C LEU A 202 -5.49 -1.32 4.72
N GLY A 203 -5.72 -0.67 5.86
CA GLY A 203 -4.89 0.41 6.37
C GLY A 203 -3.58 -0.12 6.97
N VAL A 204 -2.52 0.70 6.91
CA VAL A 204 -1.15 0.36 7.39
C VAL A 204 -1.14 -0.25 8.80
N ARG A 205 -1.91 0.32 9.75
CA ARG A 205 -1.99 -0.21 11.12
C ARG A 205 -2.68 -1.58 11.22
N GLN A 206 -3.65 -1.89 10.35
CA GLN A 206 -4.27 -3.22 10.31
C GLN A 206 -3.27 -4.24 9.76
N ILE A 207 -2.50 -3.85 8.73
CA ILE A 207 -1.41 -4.66 8.17
C ILE A 207 -0.37 -4.97 9.26
N ASP A 208 0.11 -3.98 10.00
CA ASP A 208 1.13 -4.20 11.05
C ASP A 208 0.63 -5.06 12.23
N VAL A 209 -0.68 -5.07 12.53
CA VAL A 209 -1.27 -5.99 13.53
C VAL A 209 -1.38 -7.43 13.01
N LEU A 210 -1.71 -7.61 11.72
CA LEU A 210 -1.99 -8.92 11.12
C LEU A 210 -0.76 -9.61 10.50
N SER A 211 0.25 -8.87 10.03
CA SER A 211 1.47 -9.46 9.44
C SER A 211 2.20 -10.42 10.40
N PRO A 212 2.41 -10.12 11.69
CA PRO A 212 3.03 -11.08 12.61
C PRO A 212 2.19 -12.35 12.79
N VAL A 213 0.85 -12.21 12.81
CA VAL A 213 -0.07 -13.36 12.89
C VAL A 213 0.05 -14.24 11.65
N LEU A 214 0.18 -13.63 10.45
CA LEU A 214 0.40 -14.37 9.22
C LEU A 214 1.72 -15.16 9.26
N THR A 215 2.81 -14.51 9.68
CA THR A 215 4.16 -15.10 9.71
C THR A 215 4.28 -16.23 10.73
N LYS A 216 3.78 -16.05 11.97
CA LYS A 216 3.96 -17.03 13.06
C LYS A 216 2.83 -18.07 13.13
N HIS A 217 1.61 -17.74 12.70
CA HIS A 217 0.42 -18.57 12.92
C HIS A 217 -0.35 -18.94 11.63
N GLY A 218 0.02 -18.37 10.48
CA GLY A 218 -0.50 -18.76 9.17
C GLY A 218 -1.87 -18.17 8.79
N LYS A 219 -2.27 -18.43 7.53
CA LYS A 219 -3.44 -17.81 6.86
C LYS A 219 -4.77 -18.01 7.61
N GLU A 220 -5.01 -19.20 8.16
CA GLU A 220 -6.27 -19.51 8.85
C GLU A 220 -6.44 -18.75 10.18
N LYS A 221 -5.34 -18.43 10.87
CA LYS A 221 -5.39 -17.64 12.11
C LYS A 221 -5.61 -16.15 11.83
N VAL A 222 -5.09 -15.63 10.72
CA VAL A 222 -5.41 -14.28 10.21
C VAL A 222 -6.91 -14.17 9.86
N ARG A 223 -7.46 -15.18 9.17
CA ARG A 223 -8.91 -15.26 8.88
C ARG A 223 -9.73 -15.23 10.15
N LEU A 224 -9.40 -16.07 11.14
CA LEU A 224 -10.10 -16.14 12.43
C LEU A 224 -10.10 -14.78 13.15
N VAL A 225 -8.94 -14.11 13.24
CA VAL A 225 -8.86 -12.76 13.84
C VAL A 225 -9.76 -11.77 13.10
N TRP A 226 -9.75 -11.80 11.75
CA TRP A 226 -10.57 -10.89 10.95
C TRP A 226 -12.07 -11.15 11.12
N THR A 227 -12.52 -12.40 11.03
CA THR A 227 -13.94 -12.75 11.17
C THR A 227 -14.46 -12.42 12.56
N THR A 228 -13.71 -12.74 13.63
CA THR A 228 -14.13 -12.41 15.00
C THR A 228 -14.24 -10.89 15.23
N ALA A 229 -13.35 -10.08 14.64
CA ALA A 229 -13.45 -8.63 14.68
C ALA A 229 -14.64 -8.11 13.85
N GLN A 230 -14.90 -8.71 12.69
CA GLN A 230 -16.05 -8.39 11.83
C GLN A 230 -17.39 -8.75 12.48
N ASP A 231 -17.49 -9.89 13.17
CA ASP A 231 -18.67 -10.31 13.95
C ASP A 231 -18.93 -9.37 15.14
N THR A 232 -17.88 -8.75 15.67
CA THR A 232 -17.95 -7.69 16.70
C THR A 232 -18.35 -6.33 16.11
N GLY A 233 -18.38 -6.19 14.77
CA GLY A 233 -18.75 -4.97 14.06
C GLY A 233 -17.64 -3.91 13.94
N ASP A 234 -16.40 -4.21 14.35
CA ASP A 234 -15.26 -3.28 14.25
C ASP A 234 -13.99 -4.01 13.80
N THR A 235 -13.52 -3.72 12.58
CA THR A 235 -12.25 -4.21 12.02
C THR A 235 -11.10 -3.20 12.17
N SER A 236 -11.24 -2.16 12.99
CA SER A 236 -10.18 -1.20 13.30
C SER A 236 -8.93 -1.90 13.88
N ALA A 237 -7.75 -1.31 13.68
CA ALA A 237 -6.50 -1.88 14.19
C ALA A 237 -6.50 -2.14 15.72
N PRO A 238 -7.05 -1.25 16.58
CA PRO A 238 -7.21 -1.55 18.01
C PRO A 238 -8.18 -2.71 18.31
N SER A 239 -9.21 -2.93 17.49
CA SER A 239 -10.11 -4.07 17.64
C SER A 239 -9.41 -5.38 17.23
N LEU A 240 -8.75 -5.40 16.07
CA LEU A 240 -7.94 -6.54 15.60
C LEU A 240 -6.85 -6.91 16.62
N GLU A 241 -6.22 -5.93 17.26
CA GLU A 241 -5.24 -6.17 18.33
C GLU A 241 -5.86 -6.79 19.58
N LYS A 242 -7.02 -6.30 20.03
CA LYS A 242 -7.76 -6.92 21.15
C LYS A 242 -8.13 -8.36 20.83
N VAL A 243 -8.69 -8.62 19.63
CA VAL A 243 -9.08 -9.97 19.19
C VAL A 243 -7.86 -10.89 19.06
N ARG A 244 -6.75 -10.43 18.48
CA ARG A 244 -5.47 -11.16 18.41
C ARG A 244 -5.01 -11.58 19.81
N ASN A 245 -5.04 -10.65 20.76
CA ASN A 245 -4.60 -10.92 22.13
C ASN A 245 -5.58 -11.84 22.89
N GLN A 246 -6.89 -11.73 22.66
CA GLN A 246 -7.92 -12.64 23.21
C GLN A 246 -7.79 -14.08 22.68
N LEU A 247 -7.33 -14.24 21.44
CA LEU A 247 -7.09 -15.55 20.81
C LEU A 247 -5.69 -16.13 21.12
N ASP A 248 -4.91 -15.48 22.00
CA ASP A 248 -3.52 -15.82 22.34
C ASP A 248 -2.59 -15.93 21.11
N LEU A 249 -2.82 -15.05 20.12
CA LEU A 249 -2.02 -14.90 18.90
C LEU A 249 -1.06 -13.69 18.98
N ALA A 250 -0.72 -13.27 20.20
CA ALA A 250 0.14 -12.13 20.47
C ALA A 250 1.62 -12.51 20.27
N VAL A 251 2.16 -12.18 19.10
CA VAL A 251 3.60 -12.35 18.82
C VAL A 251 4.38 -11.37 19.69
N LYS A 252 5.26 -11.89 20.56
CA LYS A 252 6.21 -11.04 21.30
C LYS A 252 7.21 -10.41 20.33
N PRO A 253 7.60 -9.14 20.52
CA PRO A 253 8.54 -8.44 19.63
C PRO A 253 10.00 -8.92 19.75
N GLU A 254 10.24 -10.08 20.36
CA GLU A 254 11.58 -10.64 20.62
C GLU A 254 11.97 -11.73 19.60
N ASP A 255 11.02 -12.25 18.80
CA ASP A 255 11.24 -13.36 17.85
C ASP A 255 11.15 -12.96 16.36
N ASP A 256 10.90 -11.69 16.02
CA ASP A 256 10.97 -11.22 14.63
C ASP A 256 12.36 -10.65 14.33
N ASP A 257 13.18 -11.51 13.74
CA ASP A 257 14.50 -11.26 13.16
C ASP A 257 15.52 -10.56 14.07
N GLU A 258 16.48 -11.36 14.57
CA GLU A 258 17.85 -10.86 14.77
C GLU A 258 18.36 -10.34 13.42
N ASP A 259 18.14 -9.04 13.15
CA ASP A 259 18.93 -8.35 12.15
C ASP A 259 20.38 -8.34 12.66
N PRO A 260 21.35 -9.04 12.02
CA PRO A 260 22.74 -9.02 12.45
C PRO A 260 23.37 -7.63 12.32
N ASP A 261 22.69 -6.70 11.62
CA ASP A 261 23.02 -5.28 11.53
C ASP A 261 22.21 -4.39 12.49
N ARG A 262 21.39 -4.97 13.41
CA ARG A 262 20.90 -4.22 14.57
C ARG A 262 22.16 -3.81 15.35
N PRO A 263 22.50 -2.51 15.44
CA PRO A 263 23.63 -2.11 16.26
C PRO A 263 23.35 -2.66 17.65
N SER A 264 24.30 -3.42 18.19
CA SER A 264 24.14 -4.06 19.48
C SER A 264 23.69 -3.02 20.50
N ALA A 265 22.98 -3.43 21.56
CA ALA A 265 22.60 -2.52 22.63
C ALA A 265 23.80 -2.02 23.45
N THR A 266 25.00 -1.93 22.86
CA THR A 266 26.02 -0.97 23.24
C THR A 266 25.40 0.43 23.12
N PRO A 267 25.23 1.16 24.23
CA PRO A 267 24.73 2.52 24.19
C PRO A 267 25.73 3.42 23.45
N VAL A 268 25.45 3.70 22.18
CA VAL A 268 26.27 4.58 21.34
C VAL A 268 26.19 6.00 21.89
N LEU A 269 27.17 6.36 22.70
CA LEU A 269 27.36 7.72 23.18
C LEU A 269 27.66 8.62 21.98
N LYS A 270 26.77 9.58 21.71
CA LYS A 270 26.93 10.54 20.61
C LYS A 270 27.93 11.63 21.00
N PHE A 271 29.22 11.32 20.87
CA PHE A 271 30.35 12.20 21.15
C PHE A 271 30.58 13.32 20.11
N GLN A 272 29.75 13.38 19.07
CA GLN A 272 29.88 14.32 17.96
C GLN A 272 28.74 15.35 18.00
N ALA A 273 29.09 16.64 18.03
CA ALA A 273 28.16 17.74 17.82
C ALA A 273 27.82 17.92 16.32
N SER A 274 28.78 17.59 15.45
CA SER A 274 28.67 17.57 13.98
C SER A 274 29.48 16.40 13.42
N PRO A 275 29.16 15.87 12.22
CA PRO A 275 29.89 14.75 11.64
C PRO A 275 31.40 15.01 11.56
N GLY A 276 32.20 14.15 12.20
CA GLY A 276 33.67 14.25 12.20
C GLY A 276 34.27 15.26 13.18
N THR A 277 33.48 15.91 14.05
CA THR A 277 34.00 16.79 15.11
C THR A 277 33.79 16.18 16.49
N PHE A 278 34.88 15.90 17.21
CA PHE A 278 34.86 15.42 18.58
C PHE A 278 34.59 16.58 19.55
N ASP A 279 33.60 16.43 20.43
CA ASP A 279 33.25 17.43 21.45
C ASP A 279 33.52 16.89 22.86
N GLU A 280 34.63 17.34 23.45
CA GLU A 280 35.04 16.94 24.81
C GLU A 280 34.03 17.38 25.89
N GLY A 281 33.36 18.52 25.69
CA GLY A 281 32.33 19.00 26.61
C GLY A 281 31.14 18.04 26.64
N ARG A 282 30.70 17.60 25.46
CA ARG A 282 29.65 16.58 25.28
C ARG A 282 30.03 15.25 25.94
N VAL A 283 31.28 14.80 25.76
CA VAL A 283 31.80 13.57 26.38
C VAL A 283 31.71 13.66 27.91
N ARG A 284 32.17 14.77 28.50
CA ARG A 284 32.14 14.98 29.97
C ARG A 284 30.70 15.09 30.52
N GLU A 285 29.78 15.73 29.79
CA GLU A 285 28.36 15.82 30.16
C GLU A 285 27.71 14.43 30.19
N VAL A 286 27.88 13.66 29.11
CA VAL A 286 27.33 12.31 28.96
C VAL A 286 27.93 11.34 29.97
N ALA A 287 29.24 11.43 30.25
CA ALA A 287 29.91 10.61 31.25
C ALA A 287 29.43 10.89 32.69
N ARG A 288 29.03 12.13 33.01
CA ARG A 288 28.38 12.45 34.29
C ARG A 288 26.95 11.91 34.37
N ALA A 289 26.21 11.94 33.26
CA ALA A 289 24.84 11.45 33.20
C ALA A 289 24.76 9.91 33.24
N GLN A 290 25.74 9.21 32.67
CA GLN A 290 25.78 7.74 32.55
C GLN A 290 27.18 7.17 32.85
N PRO A 291 27.63 7.17 34.12
CA PRO A 291 29.01 6.81 34.48
C PRO A 291 29.37 5.36 34.16
N GLU A 292 28.46 4.41 34.35
CA GLU A 292 28.74 2.99 34.06
C GLU A 292 28.90 2.72 32.56
N VAL A 293 28.14 3.44 31.72
CA VAL A 293 28.28 3.39 30.27
C VAL A 293 29.62 3.97 29.83
N ALA A 294 30.01 5.12 30.39
CA ALA A 294 31.30 5.74 30.09
C ALA A 294 32.48 4.83 30.50
N ARG A 295 32.39 4.14 31.64
CA ARG A 295 33.39 3.14 32.06
C ARG A 295 33.47 1.96 31.08
N LEU A 296 32.33 1.44 30.62
CA LEU A 296 32.31 0.34 29.64
C LEU A 296 33.00 0.75 28.33
N VAL A 297 32.64 1.92 27.79
CA VAL A 297 33.25 2.45 26.56
C VAL A 297 34.74 2.72 26.75
N ALA A 298 35.15 3.28 27.89
CA ALA A 298 36.57 3.52 28.19
C ALA A 298 37.37 2.20 28.26
N ARG A 299 36.83 1.15 28.90
CA ARG A 299 37.47 -0.18 28.93
C ARG A 299 37.62 -0.77 27.54
N THR A 300 36.60 -0.69 26.69
CA THR A 300 36.69 -1.17 25.30
C THR A 300 37.79 -0.44 24.53
N ILE A 301 37.84 0.89 24.61
CA ILE A 301 38.87 1.70 23.93
C ILE A 301 40.28 1.34 24.43
N LEU A 302 40.49 1.25 25.75
CA LEU A 302 41.80 0.89 26.32
C LEU A 302 42.23 -0.54 25.89
N SER A 303 41.29 -1.49 25.88
CA SER A 303 41.56 -2.86 25.41
C SER A 303 41.91 -2.94 23.91
N GLU A 304 41.37 -2.05 23.07
CA GLU A 304 41.76 -1.95 21.65
C GLU A 304 43.10 -1.23 21.45
N LEU A 305 43.51 -0.37 22.39
CA LEU A 305 44.81 0.31 22.39
C LEU A 305 45.93 -0.56 22.99
N GLY A 306 45.60 -1.69 23.63
CA GLY A 306 46.57 -2.56 24.29
C GLY A 306 47.08 -2.03 25.64
N GLU A 307 46.36 -1.08 26.24
CA GLU A 307 46.62 -0.57 27.59
C GLU A 307 45.72 -1.34 28.57
N ASP A 308 46.27 -2.29 29.33
CA ASP A 308 45.51 -3.01 30.35
C ASP A 308 45.14 -2.03 31.50
N PRO A 309 43.84 -1.80 31.78
CA PRO A 309 43.39 -0.75 32.71
C PRO A 309 43.63 -1.09 34.18
N ASP A 310 44.21 -2.26 34.49
CA ASP A 310 44.46 -2.79 35.83
C ASP A 310 45.94 -2.67 36.28
N GLU A 311 46.82 -1.98 35.52
CA GLU A 311 48.23 -1.73 35.87
C GLU A 311 48.50 -0.42 36.68
N GLN A 312 47.50 0.19 37.33
CA GLN A 312 47.67 1.37 38.22
C GLN A 312 46.98 1.24 39.59
#